data_AF-A0A661YSL3-F1
#
_entry.id   AF-A0A661YSL3-F1
#
_cell.length_a   1.000
_cell.length_b   1.000
_cell.length_c   1.000
_cell.angle_alpha   90.00
_cell.angle_beta   90.00
_cell.angle_gamma   90.00
#
_symmetry.space_group_name_H-M   'P 1'
#
loop_
_entity.id
_entity.type
_entity.pdbx_description
1 polymer ?
#
loop_
_entity_poly.entity_id
_entity_poly.type
_entity_poly.pdbx_seq_one_letter_code
_entity_poly.pdbx_strand_id
1 'polypeptide(L)'
;EKIVPGYRYLISWKDLYSTYGDFTDFTYEAFGAFGFVGELFQRDSETYNTDKKKDAPEAGFGRGINTERERELLKFNDHLVHGSLFKEWTPYKHPVYGDIEIGGWIKYSSRMPHTFMLPDLVHRNASAVIYAASQTPDVSMEVFKTEKIGKNLNRVYVRLRNSNAISTMTAHAVKTKLYPQDMLKVSNAKVVAGGKLKNKYTADIQFKEYKPEVQFLTVPGYTTVEYAFIIEGKGNVEFSYESRKARNVKQSIKL
;
A
#
# COMPACT_ATOMS: atom_id res chain seq x y z
N GLU A 1 8.27 9.89 -1.55
CA GLU A 1 7.76 10.45 -0.28
C GLU A 1 8.93 10.99 0.54
N LYS A 2 8.76 12.09 1.30
CA LYS A 2 9.81 12.70 2.16
C LYS A 2 9.34 12.89 3.62
N ILE A 3 8.19 12.32 3.97
CA ILE A 3 7.47 12.54 5.23
C ILE A 3 8.27 12.01 6.43
N VAL A 4 8.90 10.84 6.27
CA VAL A 4 9.77 10.20 7.25
C VAL A 4 11.21 10.14 6.70
N PRO A 5 12.08 11.10 7.04
CA PRO A 5 13.45 11.13 6.52
C PRO A 5 14.26 9.91 6.92
N GLY A 6 14.97 9.31 5.97
CA GLY A 6 15.83 8.15 6.22
C GLY A 6 15.07 6.83 6.39
N TYR A 7 13.75 6.80 6.19
CA TYR A 7 12.97 5.57 6.26
C TYR A 7 13.39 4.58 5.18
N ARG A 8 13.47 3.31 5.55
CA ARG A 8 13.80 2.20 4.66
C ARG A 8 12.53 1.42 4.34
N TYR A 9 12.25 1.22 3.05
CA TYR A 9 11.17 0.34 2.63
C TYR A 9 11.71 -1.08 2.52
N LEU A 10 11.13 -1.98 3.30
CA LEU A 10 11.55 -3.37 3.43
C LEU A 10 10.40 -4.28 3.01
N ILE A 11 10.71 -5.38 2.33
CA ILE A 11 9.79 -6.49 2.14
C ILE A 11 9.94 -7.39 3.36
N SER A 12 8.91 -7.47 4.22
CA SER A 12 8.98 -8.13 5.54
C SER A 12 9.73 -9.47 5.53
N TRP A 13 9.25 -10.44 4.75
CA TRP A 13 9.83 -11.80 4.71
C TRP A 13 11.26 -11.87 4.13
N LYS A 14 11.67 -10.86 3.35
CA LYS A 14 12.94 -10.86 2.61
C LYS A 14 14.02 -10.03 3.31
N ASP A 15 13.65 -8.83 3.75
CA ASP A 15 14.58 -7.79 4.20
C ASP A 15 14.55 -7.58 5.72
N LEU A 16 13.56 -8.17 6.43
CA LEU A 16 13.44 -8.10 7.90
C LEU A 16 13.67 -9.47 8.55
N TYR A 17 12.61 -10.22 8.86
CA TYR A 17 12.66 -11.62 9.29
C TYR A 17 11.37 -12.33 8.88
N SER A 18 11.42 -13.65 8.74
CA SER A 18 10.23 -14.41 8.37
C SER A 18 9.22 -14.44 9.52
N THR A 19 8.00 -13.99 9.23
CA THR A 19 6.82 -14.10 10.10
C THR A 19 5.77 -14.99 9.45
N TYR A 20 4.82 -15.47 10.25
CA TYR A 20 3.74 -16.34 9.78
C TYR A 20 2.42 -15.91 10.43
N GLY A 21 1.44 -15.57 9.59
CA GLY A 21 0.09 -15.25 10.07
C GLY A 21 -0.05 -13.82 10.58
N ASP A 22 0.80 -12.92 10.11
CA ASP A 22 0.69 -11.51 10.46
C ASP A 22 -0.61 -10.91 9.91
N PHE A 23 -1.02 -9.78 10.48
CA PHE A 23 -2.19 -9.07 9.98
C PHE A 23 -2.06 -8.65 8.49
N THR A 24 -0.85 -8.35 8.03
CA THR A 24 -0.60 -8.08 6.61
C THR A 24 -0.75 -9.32 5.74
N ASP A 25 -0.36 -10.50 6.23
CA ASP A 25 -0.57 -11.76 5.50
C ASP A 25 -2.06 -12.05 5.42
N PHE A 26 -2.77 -11.93 6.54
CA PHE A 26 -4.22 -12.09 6.57
C PHE A 26 -4.94 -11.15 5.59
N THR A 27 -4.58 -9.86 5.58
CA THR A 27 -5.23 -8.89 4.67
C THR A 27 -4.90 -9.14 3.20
N TYR A 28 -3.68 -9.60 2.90
CA TYR A 28 -3.26 -9.96 1.55
C TYR A 28 -3.93 -11.23 1.05
N GLU A 29 -3.91 -12.31 1.84
CA GLU A 29 -4.42 -13.63 1.46
C GLU A 29 -5.96 -13.66 1.49
N ALA A 30 -6.60 -13.10 2.51
CA ALA A 30 -8.06 -13.17 2.66
C ALA A 30 -8.81 -12.09 1.88
N PHE A 31 -8.21 -10.90 1.69
CA PHE A 31 -8.87 -9.76 1.04
C PHE A 31 -8.15 -9.23 -0.20
N GLY A 32 -6.99 -9.79 -0.55
CA GLY A 32 -6.20 -9.32 -1.68
C GLY A 32 -5.74 -7.87 -1.51
N ALA A 33 -5.58 -7.39 -0.28
CA ALA A 33 -5.25 -6.00 0.04
C ALA A 33 -3.75 -5.83 0.29
N PHE A 34 -3.21 -4.67 -0.06
CA PHE A 34 -1.84 -4.33 0.26
C PHE A 34 -1.78 -3.92 1.74
N GLY A 35 -0.98 -4.63 2.53
CA GLY A 35 -0.71 -4.30 3.92
C GLY A 35 0.61 -3.54 4.06
N PHE A 36 0.63 -2.55 4.95
CA PHE A 36 1.82 -1.78 5.31
C PHE A 36 1.97 -1.81 6.83
N VAL A 37 3.19 -2.03 7.30
CA VAL A 37 3.55 -1.99 8.74
C VAL A 37 4.55 -0.87 8.93
N GLY A 38 4.23 0.07 9.81
CA GLY A 38 5.16 1.12 10.23
C GLY A 38 5.95 0.67 11.45
N GLU A 39 7.23 0.38 11.27
CA GLU A 39 8.20 0.29 12.37
C GLU A 39 8.69 1.69 12.70
N LEU A 40 8.29 2.22 13.86
CA LEU A 40 8.27 3.67 14.09
C LEU A 40 9.53 4.20 14.75
N PHE A 41 9.96 3.54 15.84
CA PHE A 41 10.99 4.09 16.70
C PHE A 41 12.31 3.33 16.56
N GLN A 42 13.32 4.05 16.09
CA GLN A 42 14.69 3.58 16.09
C GLN A 42 15.34 3.95 17.41
N ARG A 43 15.51 2.96 18.28
CA ARG A 43 16.18 3.13 19.58
C ARG A 43 17.52 3.81 19.42
N ASP A 44 18.27 3.51 18.36
CA ASP A 44 19.60 4.07 18.14
C ASP A 44 19.64 5.59 17.92
N SER A 45 18.48 6.26 17.84
CA SER A 45 18.39 7.72 17.88
C SER A 45 18.61 8.34 19.27
N GLU A 46 18.46 7.55 20.35
CA GLU A 46 18.73 7.98 21.73
C GLU A 46 20.19 7.70 22.11
N THR A 47 21.11 8.48 21.54
CA THR A 47 22.57 8.35 21.68
C THR A 47 23.25 9.71 21.60
N TYR A 48 24.47 9.82 22.14
CA TYR A 48 25.37 10.95 21.92
C TYR A 48 26.42 10.68 20.83
N ASN A 49 26.42 9.47 20.25
CA ASN A 49 27.36 9.11 19.20
C ASN A 49 26.99 9.79 17.88
N THR A 50 27.93 10.55 17.31
CA THR A 50 27.77 11.24 16.02
C THR A 50 28.09 10.35 14.82
N ASP A 51 28.80 9.23 15.04
CA ASP A 51 29.22 8.30 13.99
C ASP A 51 28.10 7.31 13.69
N LYS A 52 27.22 7.70 12.77
CA LYS A 52 26.13 6.85 12.29
C LYS A 52 26.67 5.69 11.46
N LYS A 53 27.04 4.57 12.06
CA LYS A 53 27.17 3.30 11.32
C LYS A 53 25.76 2.78 11.00
N LYS A 54 25.27 3.14 9.81
CA LYS A 54 23.92 2.79 9.30
C LYS A 54 23.77 1.33 8.86
N ASP A 55 24.84 0.55 8.87
CA ASP A 55 24.91 -0.74 8.18
C ASP A 55 24.84 -1.97 9.11
N ALA A 56 24.60 -1.78 10.41
CA ALA A 56 24.29 -2.93 11.25
C ALA A 56 22.90 -3.46 10.83
N PRO A 57 22.77 -4.75 10.48
CA PRO A 57 21.46 -5.35 10.30
C PRO A 57 20.66 -5.11 11.58
N GLU A 58 19.42 -4.62 11.45
CA GLU A 58 18.49 -4.58 12.59
C GLU A 58 18.43 -6.00 13.13
N ALA A 59 19.06 -6.24 14.28
CA ALA A 59 19.09 -7.55 14.89
C ALA A 59 17.64 -7.90 15.25
N GLY A 60 16.98 -8.70 14.40
CA GLY A 60 15.60 -9.11 14.63
C GLY A 60 15.48 -9.73 16.01
N PHE A 61 14.62 -9.19 16.87
CA PHE A 61 14.20 -9.67 18.20
C PHE A 61 15.22 -10.46 19.07
N GLY A 62 16.52 -10.28 18.83
CA GLY A 62 17.58 -11.00 19.49
C GLY A 62 17.97 -10.24 20.73
N ARG A 63 17.70 -10.83 21.90
CA ARG A 63 18.17 -10.38 23.22
C ARG A 63 19.69 -10.55 23.38
N GLY A 64 20.48 -10.17 22.38
CA GLY A 64 21.92 -10.01 22.56
C GLY A 64 22.17 -8.74 23.36
N ILE A 65 22.95 -8.84 24.44
CA ILE A 65 23.38 -7.66 25.20
C ILE A 65 24.26 -6.82 24.27
N ASN A 66 23.74 -5.66 23.86
CA ASN A 66 24.55 -4.64 23.17
C ASN A 66 25.01 -3.62 24.22
N THR A 67 26.13 -3.93 24.88
CA THR A 67 26.68 -3.13 25.97
C THR A 67 27.00 -1.69 25.55
N GLU A 68 27.37 -1.47 24.28
CA GLU A 68 27.60 -0.12 23.77
C GLU A 68 26.29 0.68 23.69
N ARG A 69 25.23 0.08 23.15
CA ARG A 69 23.91 0.72 23.07
C ARG A 69 23.34 1.01 24.46
N GLU A 70 23.50 0.09 25.41
CA GLU A 70 23.06 0.29 26.80
C GLU A 70 23.80 1.45 27.47
N ARG A 71 25.12 1.58 27.25
CA ARG A 71 25.88 2.74 27.71
C ARG A 71 25.38 4.05 27.11
N GLU A 72 25.04 4.06 25.83
CA GLU A 72 24.49 5.24 25.17
C GLU A 72 23.09 5.60 25.70
N LEU A 73 22.26 4.61 26.03
CA LEU A 73 20.96 4.85 26.66
C LEU A 73 21.13 5.43 28.08
N LEU A 74 22.10 4.97 28.86
CA LEU A 74 22.43 5.54 30.17
C LEU A 74 22.85 7.00 30.04
N LYS A 75 23.80 7.31 29.14
CA LYS A 75 24.19 8.71 28.89
C LYS A 75 23.01 9.58 28.46
N PHE A 76 22.17 9.09 27.55
CA PHE A 76 20.96 9.77 27.10
C PHE A 76 20.02 10.06 28.28
N ASN A 77 19.79 9.05 29.13
CA ASN A 77 19.02 9.17 30.35
C ASN A 77 19.58 10.26 31.26
N ASP A 78 20.87 10.21 31.57
CA ASP A 78 21.49 11.06 32.58
C ASP A 78 21.65 12.51 32.10
N HIS A 79 22.01 12.71 30.84
CA HIS A 79 22.43 14.02 30.33
C HIS A 79 21.36 14.75 29.52
N LEU A 80 20.42 14.06 28.85
CA LEU A 80 19.38 14.72 28.04
C LEU A 80 18.02 14.75 28.74
N VAL A 81 17.61 13.62 29.31
CA VAL A 81 16.28 13.47 29.93
C VAL A 81 16.32 13.45 31.45
N HIS A 82 17.48 13.76 32.02
CA HIS A 82 17.69 14.03 33.45
C HIS A 82 17.18 12.92 34.38
N GLY A 83 17.46 11.67 34.02
CA GLY A 83 17.12 10.49 34.82
C GLY A 83 15.69 9.99 34.63
N SER A 84 14.86 10.64 33.80
CA SER A 84 13.43 10.32 33.70
C SER A 84 13.09 8.94 33.13
N LEU A 85 14.03 8.28 32.44
CA LEU A 85 13.79 6.98 31.81
C LEU A 85 13.99 5.79 32.76
N PHE A 86 14.58 6.03 33.94
CA PHE A 86 14.83 4.99 34.94
C PHE A 86 14.21 5.39 36.27
N LYS A 87 13.43 4.48 36.84
CA LYS A 87 12.87 4.65 38.18
C LYS A 87 13.67 3.84 39.18
N GLU A 88 14.12 4.49 40.24
CA GLU A 88 14.79 3.79 41.34
C GLU A 88 13.94 2.64 41.88
N TRP A 89 14.62 1.53 42.21
CA TRP A 89 13.99 0.35 42.76
C TRP A 89 13.52 0.62 44.18
N THR A 90 12.23 0.39 44.43
CA THR A 90 11.63 0.55 45.76
C THR A 90 11.07 -0.78 46.24
N PRO A 91 11.32 -1.18 47.50
CA PRO A 91 10.71 -2.37 48.09
C PRO A 91 9.18 -2.32 48.07
N TYR A 92 8.55 -3.45 47.77
CA TYR A 92 7.10 -3.60 47.72
C TYR A 92 6.69 -5.01 48.16
N LYS A 93 5.61 -5.10 48.93
CA LYS A 93 5.07 -6.38 49.40
C LYS A 93 3.91 -6.83 48.51
N HIS A 94 4.19 -7.71 47.56
CA HIS A 94 3.21 -8.22 46.61
C HIS A 94 2.30 -9.28 47.26
N PRO A 95 0.97 -9.22 47.05
CA PRO A 95 0.01 -10.13 47.70
C PRO A 95 0.27 -11.63 47.46
N VAL A 96 0.89 -11.97 46.34
CA VAL A 96 1.19 -13.37 45.94
C VAL A 96 2.67 -13.72 46.10
N TYR A 97 3.58 -12.76 45.94
CA TYR A 97 5.02 -13.03 45.79
C TYR A 97 5.85 -12.63 47.02
N GLY A 98 5.24 -12.03 48.03
CA GLY A 98 5.98 -11.53 49.19
C GLY A 98 6.80 -10.29 48.84
N ASP A 99 8.03 -10.21 49.32
CA ASP A 99 8.89 -9.04 49.15
C ASP A 99 9.49 -9.01 47.73
N ILE A 100 9.24 -7.94 47.00
CA ILE A 100 9.77 -7.66 45.66
C ILE A 100 10.27 -6.21 45.58
N GLU A 101 10.90 -5.85 44.47
CA GLU A 101 11.23 -4.46 44.15
C GLU A 101 10.48 -4.00 42.90
N ILE A 102 10.06 -2.73 42.88
CA ILE A 102 9.42 -2.10 41.72
C ILE A 102 10.27 -0.90 41.29
N GLY A 103 10.71 -0.91 40.04
CA GLY A 103 11.58 0.12 39.47
C GLY A 103 12.07 -0.29 38.09
N GLY A 104 13.19 0.29 37.67
CA GLY A 104 13.84 0.02 36.40
C GLY A 104 13.44 0.97 35.27
N TRP A 105 13.80 0.56 34.06
CA TRP A 105 13.50 1.28 32.83
C TRP A 105 12.00 1.43 32.58
N ILE A 106 11.52 2.64 32.30
CA ILE A 106 10.11 2.90 32.04
C ILE A 106 9.71 2.54 30.60
N LYS A 107 8.40 2.54 30.30
CA LYS A 107 7.87 2.20 28.98
C LYS A 107 8.47 3.01 27.81
N TYR A 108 8.86 4.26 28.07
CA TYR A 108 9.41 5.21 27.09
C TYR A 108 10.93 5.11 26.85
N SER A 109 11.58 4.00 27.25
CA SER A 109 13.04 3.77 27.05
C SER A 109 13.36 2.65 26.06
N SER A 110 12.34 2.15 25.34
CA SER A 110 12.47 0.95 24.51
C SER A 110 11.74 1.06 23.17
N ARG A 111 10.53 0.51 23.04
CA ARG A 111 9.74 0.53 21.79
C ARG A 111 9.07 1.87 21.53
N MET A 112 9.06 2.75 22.52
CA MET A 112 8.59 4.11 22.42
C MET A 112 9.72 5.04 22.85
N PRO A 113 9.87 6.20 22.18
CA PRO A 113 10.85 7.19 22.59
C PRO A 113 10.41 7.89 23.87
N HIS A 114 11.32 8.68 24.45
CA HIS A 114 10.96 9.66 25.47
C HIS A 114 9.85 10.62 24.99
N THR A 115 9.03 11.11 25.93
CA THR A 115 7.79 11.87 25.65
C THR A 115 7.98 13.14 24.82
N PHE A 116 9.10 13.86 24.98
CA PHE A 116 9.39 15.07 24.19
C PHE A 116 9.56 14.78 22.68
N MET A 117 9.90 13.55 22.30
CA MET A 117 10.07 13.13 20.90
C MET A 117 8.77 12.63 20.28
N LEU A 118 7.76 12.32 21.10
CA LEU A 118 6.49 11.74 20.62
C LEU A 118 5.79 12.62 19.59
N PRO A 119 5.66 13.96 19.75
CA PRO A 119 4.93 14.78 18.79
C PRO A 119 5.46 14.66 17.36
N ASP A 120 6.77 14.70 17.16
CA ASP A 120 7.38 14.52 15.83
C ASP A 120 7.13 13.11 15.29
N LEU A 121 7.41 12.08 16.11
CA LEU A 121 7.24 10.69 15.71
C LEU A 121 5.80 10.38 15.28
N VAL A 122 4.81 10.74 16.11
CA VAL A 122 3.40 10.42 15.84
C VAL A 122 2.86 11.22 14.66
N HIS A 123 3.26 12.49 14.51
CA HIS A 123 2.77 13.34 13.42
C HIS A 123 3.29 12.87 12.06
N ARG A 124 4.58 12.53 11.98
CA ARG A 124 5.17 11.97 10.76
C ARG A 124 4.55 10.63 10.39
N ASN A 125 4.39 9.74 11.37
CA ASN A 125 3.76 8.44 11.13
C ASN A 125 2.31 8.59 10.67
N ALA A 126 1.51 9.41 11.36
CA ALA A 126 0.13 9.68 10.96
C ALA A 126 0.06 10.23 9.52
N SER A 127 0.97 11.15 9.19
CA SER A 127 1.07 11.71 7.83
C SER A 127 1.44 10.66 6.78
N ALA A 128 2.35 9.72 7.09
CA ALA A 128 2.71 8.62 6.21
C ALA A 128 1.52 7.65 5.98
N VAL A 129 0.76 7.35 7.03
CA VAL A 129 -0.47 6.52 6.93
C VAL A 129 -1.53 7.21 6.07
N ILE A 130 -1.78 8.51 6.29
CA ILE A 130 -2.73 9.29 5.48
C ILE A 130 -2.26 9.35 4.02
N TYR A 131 -0.97 9.56 3.80
CA TYR A 131 -0.39 9.54 2.45
C TYR A 131 -0.60 8.18 1.78
N ALA A 132 -0.27 7.07 2.44
CA ALA A 132 -0.49 5.73 1.90
C ALA A 132 -1.98 5.47 1.56
N ALA A 133 -2.90 5.91 2.42
CA ALA A 133 -4.34 5.84 2.15
C ALA A 133 -4.75 6.69 0.93
N SER A 134 -4.15 7.88 0.74
CA SER A 134 -4.38 8.72 -0.44
C SER A 134 -3.92 8.07 -1.75
N GLN A 135 -3.02 7.08 -1.68
CA GLN A 135 -2.51 6.34 -2.82
C GLN A 135 -3.38 5.13 -3.20
N THR A 136 -4.54 4.94 -2.57
CA THR A 136 -5.54 3.95 -3.00
C THR A 136 -5.97 4.18 -4.46
N PRO A 137 -6.40 3.15 -5.18
CA PRO A 137 -6.61 3.24 -6.63
C PRO A 137 -7.64 4.32 -7.01
N ASP A 138 -7.25 5.25 -7.87
CA ASP A 138 -8.13 6.29 -8.42
C ASP A 138 -8.15 6.16 -9.95
N VAL A 139 -9.22 5.52 -10.45
CA VAL A 139 -9.35 5.15 -11.85
C VAL A 139 -10.29 6.12 -12.56
N SER A 140 -9.77 6.78 -13.60
CA SER A 140 -10.56 7.55 -14.56
C SER A 140 -10.74 6.79 -15.88
N MET A 141 -11.81 7.11 -16.59
CA MET A 141 -12.13 6.55 -17.91
C MET A 141 -12.27 7.65 -18.95
N GLU A 142 -11.74 7.38 -20.15
CA GLU A 142 -11.78 8.28 -21.29
C GLU A 142 -12.07 7.48 -22.58
N VAL A 143 -13.14 7.82 -23.29
CA VAL A 143 -13.30 7.46 -24.70
C VAL A 143 -12.50 8.47 -25.55
N PHE A 144 -11.32 8.06 -26.02
CA PHE A 144 -10.36 8.99 -26.63
C PHE A 144 -10.35 8.98 -28.16
N LYS A 145 -11.02 8.01 -28.80
CA LYS A 145 -11.10 7.91 -30.27
C LYS A 145 -12.33 7.11 -30.69
N THR A 146 -12.99 7.57 -31.76
CA THR A 146 -14.06 6.83 -32.45
C THR A 146 -13.81 6.89 -33.95
N GLU A 147 -13.82 5.74 -34.62
CA GLU A 147 -13.57 5.62 -36.06
C GLU A 147 -14.72 4.87 -36.73
N LYS A 148 -15.25 5.41 -37.82
CA LYS A 148 -16.20 4.68 -38.66
C LYS A 148 -15.43 3.70 -39.54
N ILE A 149 -15.63 2.40 -39.34
CA ILE A 149 -14.91 1.33 -40.06
C ILE A 149 -15.79 0.57 -41.07
N GLY A 150 -17.06 0.97 -41.20
CA GLY A 150 -18.01 0.38 -42.14
C GLY A 150 -19.34 1.15 -42.18
N LYS A 151 -20.33 0.63 -42.90
CA LYS A 151 -21.64 1.29 -43.08
C LYS A 151 -22.39 1.50 -41.76
N ASN A 152 -22.28 0.53 -40.84
CA ASN A 152 -22.95 0.52 -39.53
C ASN A 152 -22.00 0.09 -38.39
N LEU A 153 -20.68 0.18 -38.59
CA LEU A 153 -19.67 -0.28 -37.65
C LEU A 153 -18.77 0.88 -37.23
N ASN A 154 -18.64 1.06 -35.92
CA ASN A 154 -17.76 2.04 -35.31
C ASN A 154 -16.75 1.33 -34.42
N ARG A 155 -15.47 1.68 -34.56
CA ARG A 155 -14.42 1.29 -33.62
C ARG A 155 -14.26 2.38 -32.58
N VAL A 156 -14.48 2.04 -31.32
CA VAL A 156 -14.39 2.96 -30.18
C VAL A 156 -13.24 2.55 -29.29
N TYR A 157 -12.38 3.50 -28.95
CA TYR A 157 -11.22 3.27 -28.10
C TYR A 157 -11.45 3.90 -26.73
N VAL A 158 -11.24 3.09 -25.70
CA VAL A 158 -11.47 3.44 -24.30
C VAL A 158 -10.16 3.29 -23.54
N ARG A 159 -9.86 4.26 -22.70
CA ARG A 159 -8.70 4.30 -21.84
C ARG A 159 -9.15 4.31 -20.38
N LEU A 160 -8.51 3.50 -19.56
CA LEU A 160 -8.59 3.56 -18.10
C LEU A 160 -7.22 3.94 -17.56
N ARG A 161 -7.18 4.92 -16.66
CA ARG A 161 -5.93 5.39 -16.04
C ARG A 161 -6.07 5.37 -14.53
N ASN A 162 -5.14 4.70 -13.86
CA ASN A 162 -4.96 4.83 -12.42
C ASN A 162 -3.95 5.95 -12.15
N SER A 163 -4.39 7.02 -11.49
CA SER A 163 -3.56 8.18 -11.14
C SER A 163 -2.66 7.91 -9.92
N ASN A 164 -2.95 6.86 -9.15
CA ASN A 164 -2.34 6.56 -7.86
C ASN A 164 -1.45 5.30 -7.88
N ALA A 165 -0.65 5.11 -6.82
CA ALA A 165 0.36 4.06 -6.75
C ALA A 165 -0.21 2.65 -6.57
N ILE A 166 -1.31 2.50 -5.83
CA ILE A 166 -1.84 1.19 -5.48
C ILE A 166 -2.67 0.65 -6.66
N SER A 167 -2.41 -0.61 -7.05
CA SER A 167 -3.19 -1.27 -8.09
C SER A 167 -4.60 -1.62 -7.61
N THR A 168 -5.56 -1.63 -8.54
CA THR A 168 -6.95 -2.02 -8.27
C THR A 168 -7.10 -3.45 -7.76
N MET A 169 -6.13 -4.33 -8.07
CA MET A 169 -6.06 -5.70 -7.57
C MET A 169 -4.62 -6.13 -7.30
N THR A 170 -4.40 -6.94 -6.28
CA THR A 170 -3.11 -7.61 -6.06
C THR A 170 -2.91 -8.74 -7.06
N ALA A 171 -1.64 -9.07 -7.35
CA ALA A 171 -1.30 -10.23 -8.17
C ALA A 171 -1.85 -11.54 -7.56
N HIS A 172 -1.84 -11.66 -6.23
CA HIS A 172 -2.47 -12.77 -5.52
C HIS A 172 -3.96 -12.86 -5.84
N ALA A 173 -4.74 -11.79 -5.64
CA ALA A 173 -6.18 -11.82 -5.89
C ALA A 173 -6.55 -12.23 -7.32
N VAL A 174 -5.74 -11.81 -8.31
CA VAL A 174 -5.89 -12.23 -9.71
C VAL A 174 -5.56 -13.72 -9.88
N LYS A 175 -4.44 -14.17 -9.33
CA LYS A 175 -3.95 -15.55 -9.46
C LYS A 175 -4.90 -16.56 -8.80
N THR A 176 -5.38 -16.26 -7.59
CA THR A 176 -6.24 -17.15 -6.80
C THR A 176 -7.72 -16.97 -7.09
N LYS A 177 -8.09 -15.99 -7.94
CA LYS A 177 -9.47 -15.61 -8.22
C LYS A 177 -10.26 -15.31 -6.94
N LEU A 178 -9.60 -14.66 -5.99
CA LEU A 178 -10.12 -14.39 -4.63
C LEU A 178 -11.47 -13.66 -4.65
N TYR A 179 -11.67 -12.80 -5.66
CA TYR A 179 -12.94 -12.17 -5.97
C TYR A 179 -12.99 -11.83 -7.48
N PRO A 180 -14.16 -11.49 -8.05
CA PRO A 180 -14.27 -11.14 -9.45
C PRO A 180 -13.30 -10.03 -9.86
N GLN A 181 -12.67 -10.18 -11.02
CA GLN A 181 -11.81 -9.13 -11.57
C GLN A 181 -12.61 -7.87 -11.88
N ASP A 182 -11.91 -6.72 -11.93
CA ASP A 182 -12.51 -5.49 -12.41
C ASP A 182 -13.03 -5.67 -13.84
N MET A 183 -14.12 -4.99 -14.18
CA MET A 183 -14.81 -5.16 -15.45
C MET A 183 -14.98 -3.84 -16.19
N LEU A 184 -14.61 -3.81 -17.47
CA LEU A 184 -15.02 -2.79 -18.42
C LEU A 184 -16.15 -3.36 -19.27
N LYS A 185 -17.31 -2.72 -19.24
CA LYS A 185 -18.53 -3.17 -19.91
C LYS A 185 -19.02 -2.14 -20.91
N VAL A 186 -19.63 -2.63 -22.00
CA VAL A 186 -20.34 -1.81 -22.98
C VAL A 186 -21.82 -2.16 -22.93
N SER A 187 -22.67 -1.15 -22.83
CA SER A 187 -24.12 -1.29 -22.71
C SER A 187 -24.84 -0.47 -23.80
N ASN A 188 -26.12 -0.79 -24.03
CA ASN A 188 -26.99 -0.08 -24.98
C ASN A 188 -26.53 -0.15 -26.46
N ALA A 189 -25.68 -1.11 -26.81
CA ALA A 189 -25.27 -1.34 -28.19
C ALA A 189 -24.87 -2.79 -28.42
N LYS A 190 -24.89 -3.23 -29.68
CA LYS A 190 -24.40 -4.55 -30.08
C LYS A 190 -22.89 -4.49 -30.31
N VAL A 191 -22.13 -5.14 -29.44
CA VAL A 191 -20.67 -5.28 -29.60
C VAL A 191 -20.36 -6.49 -30.45
N VAL A 192 -19.71 -6.28 -31.59
CA VAL A 192 -19.30 -7.34 -32.52
C VAL A 192 -17.95 -7.92 -32.11
N ALA A 193 -17.03 -7.07 -31.65
CA ALA A 193 -15.73 -7.49 -31.15
C ALA A 193 -15.24 -6.50 -30.08
N GLY A 194 -14.48 -7.00 -29.10
CA GLY A 194 -13.95 -6.18 -28.01
C GLY A 194 -12.69 -6.81 -27.43
N GLY A 195 -11.69 -5.99 -27.13
CA GLY A 195 -10.39 -6.51 -26.73
C GLY A 195 -9.42 -5.46 -26.20
N LYS A 196 -8.31 -5.94 -25.64
CA LYS A 196 -7.23 -5.09 -25.13
C LYS A 196 -6.43 -4.53 -26.30
N LEU A 197 -6.24 -3.22 -26.31
CA LEU A 197 -5.41 -2.54 -27.29
C LEU A 197 -3.93 -2.71 -26.90
N LYS A 198 -3.14 -3.34 -27.75
CA LYS A 198 -1.69 -3.53 -27.57
C LYS A 198 -0.90 -2.38 -28.18
N ASN A 199 -1.34 -1.90 -29.34
CA ASN A 199 -0.72 -0.78 -30.02
C ASN A 199 -1.78 0.06 -30.75
N LYS A 200 -1.93 1.31 -30.31
CA LYS A 200 -2.91 2.28 -30.86
C LYS A 200 -2.59 2.76 -32.27
N TYR A 201 -1.33 2.69 -32.70
CA TYR A 201 -0.89 3.16 -34.02
C TYR A 201 -1.13 2.13 -35.12
N THR A 202 -1.03 0.84 -34.77
CA THR A 202 -1.30 -0.28 -35.71
C THR A 202 -2.71 -0.85 -35.55
N ALA A 203 -3.47 -0.36 -34.56
CA ALA A 203 -4.74 -0.95 -34.15
C ALA A 203 -4.62 -2.46 -33.85
N ASP A 204 -3.51 -2.87 -33.24
CA ASP A 204 -3.32 -4.23 -32.75
C ASP A 204 -4.19 -4.46 -31.50
N ILE A 205 -5.29 -5.18 -31.68
CA ILE A 205 -6.31 -5.43 -30.67
C ILE A 205 -6.40 -6.94 -30.43
N GLN A 206 -6.16 -7.34 -29.18
CA GLN A 206 -6.36 -8.70 -28.73
C GLN A 206 -7.83 -8.93 -28.41
N PHE A 207 -8.63 -9.31 -29.42
CA PHE A 207 -10.06 -9.56 -29.26
C PHE A 207 -10.36 -10.78 -28.40
N LYS A 208 -11.47 -10.69 -27.66
CA LYS A 208 -12.05 -11.78 -26.88
C LYS A 208 -13.07 -12.54 -27.73
N GLU A 209 -13.01 -13.87 -27.69
CA GLU A 209 -13.90 -14.74 -28.46
C GLU A 209 -15.37 -14.69 -27.97
N TYR A 210 -15.58 -14.70 -26.65
CA TYR A 210 -16.91 -14.75 -26.04
C TYR A 210 -17.21 -13.52 -25.19
N LYS A 211 -18.44 -13.01 -25.30
CA LYS A 211 -18.89 -11.81 -24.58
C LYS A 211 -17.93 -10.62 -24.77
N PRO A 212 -17.72 -10.17 -26.02
CA PRO A 212 -16.79 -9.07 -26.33
C PRO A 212 -17.15 -7.76 -25.63
N GLU A 213 -18.41 -7.59 -25.23
CA GLU A 213 -18.94 -6.45 -24.48
C GLU A 213 -18.43 -6.36 -23.03
N VAL A 214 -17.79 -7.41 -22.50
CA VAL A 214 -17.21 -7.41 -21.14
C VAL A 214 -15.73 -7.79 -21.17
N GLN A 215 -14.88 -6.89 -20.67
CA GLN A 215 -13.45 -7.11 -20.51
C GLN A 215 -13.11 -7.24 -19.03
N PHE A 216 -12.45 -8.35 -18.65
CA PHE A 216 -11.91 -8.53 -17.30
C PHE A 216 -10.49 -7.99 -17.24
N LEU A 217 -10.17 -7.21 -16.21
CA LEU A 217 -8.91 -6.51 -16.15
C LEU A 217 -8.45 -6.18 -14.72
N THR A 218 -7.27 -5.59 -14.67
CA THR A 218 -6.75 -4.82 -13.55
C THR A 218 -6.17 -3.52 -14.09
N VAL A 219 -6.16 -2.47 -13.28
CA VAL A 219 -5.46 -1.23 -13.60
C VAL A 219 -4.27 -1.08 -12.63
N PRO A 220 -3.03 -1.36 -13.08
CA PRO A 220 -1.85 -1.18 -12.25
C PRO A 220 -1.66 0.26 -11.80
N GLY A 221 -0.90 0.46 -10.72
CA GLY A 221 -0.57 1.80 -10.22
C GLY A 221 0.16 2.64 -11.27
N TYR A 222 -0.14 3.94 -11.31
CA TYR A 222 0.43 4.92 -12.26
C TYR A 222 0.41 4.48 -13.73
N THR A 223 -0.52 3.61 -14.10
CA THR A 223 -0.54 2.95 -15.40
C THR A 223 -1.84 3.26 -16.13
N THR A 224 -1.76 3.13 -17.44
CA THR A 224 -2.90 3.22 -18.36
C THR A 224 -3.12 1.88 -19.03
N VAL A 225 -4.37 1.46 -19.13
CA VAL A 225 -4.79 0.30 -19.94
C VAL A 225 -5.82 0.75 -20.96
N GLU A 226 -5.70 0.23 -22.17
CA GLU A 226 -6.52 0.65 -23.31
C GLU A 226 -7.25 -0.54 -23.92
N TYR A 227 -8.46 -0.29 -24.36
CA TYR A 227 -9.37 -1.27 -24.96
C TYR A 227 -9.99 -0.67 -26.20
N ALA A 228 -10.38 -1.54 -27.13
CA ALA A 228 -11.11 -1.15 -28.32
C ALA A 228 -12.31 -2.08 -28.53
N PHE A 229 -13.41 -1.49 -28.97
CA PHE A 229 -14.66 -2.18 -29.26
C PHE A 229 -15.12 -1.86 -30.67
N ILE A 230 -15.56 -2.87 -31.41
CA ILE A 230 -16.28 -2.73 -32.67
C ILE A 230 -17.77 -2.84 -32.34
N ILE A 231 -18.49 -1.74 -32.55
CA ILE A 231 -19.88 -1.58 -32.17
C ILE A 231 -20.73 -1.40 -33.43
N GLU A 232 -21.80 -2.19 -33.52
CA GLU A 232 -22.79 -2.08 -34.57
C GLU A 232 -23.93 -1.15 -34.16
N GLY A 233 -24.26 -0.17 -35.01
CA GLY A 233 -25.41 0.70 -34.85
C GLY A 233 -25.08 2.18 -34.71
N LYS A 234 -26.13 2.92 -34.31
CA LYS A 234 -26.14 4.35 -34.04
C LYS A 234 -26.81 4.60 -32.69
N GLY A 235 -26.53 5.74 -32.06
CA GLY A 235 -27.18 6.14 -30.82
C GLY A 235 -26.23 6.14 -29.62
N ASN A 236 -26.81 6.14 -28.42
CA ASN A 236 -26.06 6.33 -27.19
C ASN A 236 -25.48 5.01 -26.69
N VAL A 237 -24.16 4.95 -26.56
CA VAL A 237 -23.42 3.82 -26.01
C VAL A 237 -22.86 4.21 -24.66
N GLU A 238 -23.03 3.34 -23.66
CA GLU A 238 -22.46 3.52 -22.33
C GLU A 238 -21.30 2.55 -22.12
N PHE A 239 -20.18 3.08 -21.64
CA PHE A 239 -19.06 2.35 -21.09
C PHE A 239 -19.11 2.45 -19.57
N SER A 240 -18.95 1.33 -18.87
CA SER A 240 -18.84 1.31 -17.41
C SER A 240 -17.62 0.51 -16.97
N TYR A 241 -16.88 1.07 -16.03
CA TYR A 241 -15.82 0.39 -15.29
C TYR A 241 -16.31 0.10 -13.88
N GLU A 242 -16.23 -1.16 -13.48
CA GLU A 242 -16.63 -1.65 -12.17
C GLU A 242 -15.41 -2.24 -11.46
N SER A 243 -15.17 -1.78 -10.23
CA SER A 243 -14.09 -2.27 -9.38
C SER A 243 -14.54 -2.42 -7.94
N ARG A 244 -13.96 -3.40 -7.26
CA ARG A 244 -14.17 -3.58 -5.81
C ARG A 244 -13.37 -2.57 -4.98
N LYS A 245 -12.22 -2.10 -5.49
CA LYS A 245 -11.25 -1.30 -4.72
C LYS A 245 -11.01 0.10 -5.30
N ALA A 246 -11.48 0.35 -6.52
CA ALA A 246 -11.54 1.68 -7.10
C ALA A 246 -13.00 2.14 -7.24
N ARG A 247 -13.19 3.43 -7.44
CA ARG A 247 -14.51 3.99 -7.78
C ARG A 247 -15.00 3.43 -9.12
N ASN A 248 -16.29 3.12 -9.20
CA ASN A 248 -16.95 2.82 -10.47
C ASN A 248 -17.08 4.10 -11.31
N VAL A 249 -16.73 4.03 -12.60
CA VAL A 249 -16.82 5.17 -13.52
C VAL A 249 -17.64 4.80 -14.75
N LYS A 250 -18.35 5.77 -15.30
CA LYS A 250 -19.20 5.61 -16.49
C LYS A 250 -18.93 6.74 -17.46
N GLN A 251 -19.04 6.43 -18.76
CA GLN A 251 -18.95 7.41 -19.82
C GLN A 251 -19.88 7.00 -20.96
N SER A 252 -20.58 7.98 -21.53
CA SER A 252 -21.47 7.74 -22.66
C SER A 252 -21.03 8.57 -23.86
N ILE A 253 -21.18 7.99 -25.05
CA ILE A 253 -20.95 8.68 -26.33
C ILE A 253 -22.12 8.43 -27.26
N LYS A 254 -22.22 9.24 -28.32
CA LYS A 254 -23.16 9.03 -29.40
C LYS A 254 -22.41 8.54 -30.65
N LEU A 255 -22.86 7.42 -31.22
CA LEU A 255 -22.40 6.83 -32.48
C LEU A 255 -23.24 7.25 -33.67
#